data_AF-A0A6G3XZT3-F1
#
_entry.id   AF-A0A6G3XZT3-F1
#
_cell.length_a   1.000
_cell.length_b   1.000
_cell.length_c   1.000
_cell.angle_alpha   90.00
_cell.angle_beta   90.00
_cell.angle_gamma   90.00
#
_symmetry.space_group_name_H-M   'P 1'
#
loop_
_entity.id
_entity.type
_entity.pdbx_description
1 polymer ?
#
loop_
_entity_poly.entity_id
_entity_poly.type
_entity_poly.pdbx_seq_one_letter_code
_entity_poly.pdbx_strand_id
1 'polypeptide(L)'
;LAAALADSSFTVRSVESKPYRRSPYAPFRTTTLQQEASRKLGFGAKATMQVAQKLYENGFITYMRTDSTTLSDTAVAAARAQVTQLYGANYLPEKPRTYAGKVKNA
;
A
#
# COMPACT_ATOMS: atom_id res chain seq x y z
N LEU A 1 45.26 7.17 -4.71
CA LEU A 1 44.24 8.22 -4.56
C LEU A 1 43.38 8.02 -3.32
N ALA A 2 42.68 6.89 -3.14
CA ALA A 2 41.91 6.60 -1.92
C ALA A 2 42.76 6.58 -0.62
N ALA A 3 43.99 6.04 -0.68
CA ALA A 3 44.90 5.99 0.47
C ALA A 3 45.33 7.38 1.00
N ALA A 4 45.27 8.43 0.18
CA ALA A 4 45.67 9.79 0.58
C ALA A 4 44.60 10.53 1.41
N LEU A 5 43.38 9.98 1.47
CA LEU A 5 42.26 10.56 2.21
C LEU A 5 42.05 9.87 3.57
N ALA A 6 42.81 8.82 3.87
CA ALA A 6 42.65 8.01 5.08
C ALA A 6 42.92 8.82 6.37
N ASP A 7 43.89 9.74 6.33
CA ASP A 7 44.28 10.57 7.48
C ASP A 7 43.74 12.01 7.41
N SER A 8 42.78 12.27 6.51
CA SER A 8 42.19 13.60 6.35
C SER A 8 41.01 13.81 7.29
N SER A 9 40.98 14.95 7.99
CA SER A 9 39.85 15.34 8.83
C SER A 9 38.74 15.99 8.00
N PHE A 10 37.51 15.51 8.15
CA PHE A 10 36.33 16.08 7.50
C PHE A 10 35.42 16.75 8.53
N THR A 11 34.82 17.87 8.15
CA THR A 11 33.80 18.57 8.95
C THR A 11 32.51 18.70 8.17
N VAL A 12 31.38 18.53 8.84
CA VAL A 12 30.06 18.70 8.21
C VAL A 12 29.87 20.18 7.84
N ARG A 13 29.70 20.44 6.54
CA ARG A 13 29.50 21.81 6.02
C ARG A 13 28.09 22.34 6.24
N SER A 14 27.09 21.46 6.19
CA SER A 14 25.70 21.82 6.45
C SER A 14 24.87 20.57 6.75
N VAL A 15 23.78 20.77 7.51
CA VAL A 15 22.73 19.78 7.74
C VAL A 15 21.40 20.46 7.45
N GLU A 16 20.58 19.83 6.61
CA GLU A 16 19.21 20.30 6.35
C GLU A 16 18.22 19.20 6.77
N SER A 17 17.16 19.62 7.45
CA SER A 17 16.03 18.75 7.81
C SER A 17 14.74 19.35 7.28
N LYS A 18 14.03 18.55 6.48
CA LYS A 18 12.73 18.93 5.89
C LYS A 18 11.66 17.94 6.34
N PRO A 19 10.51 18.42 6.83
CA PRO A 19 9.39 17.53 7.15
C PRO A 19 8.89 16.86 5.87
N TYR A 20 8.66 15.55 5.94
CA TYR A 20 8.09 14.76 4.85
C TYR A 20 6.87 13.99 5.35
N ARG A 21 5.85 13.90 4.49
CA ARG A 21 4.65 13.10 4.75
C ARG A 21 4.41 12.14 3.60
N ARG A 22 4.24 10.86 3.93
CA ARG A 22 3.82 9.83 2.98
C ARG A 22 2.32 9.57 3.12
N SER A 23 1.60 9.69 2.01
CA SER A 23 0.20 9.26 1.96
C SER A 23 0.09 7.74 1.87
N PRO A 24 -0.94 7.13 2.49
CA PRO A 24 -1.20 5.70 2.35
C PRO A 24 -1.60 5.35 0.92
N TYR A 25 -1.24 4.13 0.52
CA TYR A 25 -1.57 3.57 -0.79
C TYR A 25 -3.08 3.40 -0.97
N ALA A 26 -3.51 3.40 -2.23
CA ALA A 26 -4.88 3.03 -2.58
C ALA A 26 -5.15 1.53 -2.29
N PRO A 27 -6.42 1.13 -2.13
CA PRO A 27 -6.82 -0.27 -2.10
C PRO A 27 -6.32 -1.05 -3.32
N PHE A 28 -6.24 -2.38 -3.19
CA PHE A 28 -5.77 -3.22 -4.28
C PHE A 28 -6.75 -3.21 -5.46
N ARG A 29 -6.17 -3.08 -6.66
CA ARG A 29 -6.75 -3.51 -7.93
C ARG A 29 -5.91 -4.68 -8.45
N THR A 30 -6.34 -5.33 -9.53
CA THR A 30 -5.67 -6.52 -10.07
C THR A 30 -4.15 -6.34 -10.21
N THR A 31 -3.73 -5.23 -10.82
CA THR A 31 -2.32 -4.97 -11.12
C THR A 31 -1.49 -4.68 -9.88
N THR A 32 -2.01 -3.90 -8.92
CA THR A 32 -1.27 -3.59 -7.70
C THR A 32 -1.20 -4.79 -6.75
N LEU A 33 -2.21 -5.65 -6.74
CA LEU A 33 -2.17 -6.92 -6.01
C LEU A 33 -1.07 -7.83 -6.56
N GLN A 34 -1.02 -8.03 -7.88
CA GLN A 34 0.01 -8.86 -8.52
C GLN A 34 1.42 -8.31 -8.31
N GLN A 35 1.59 -6.99 -8.41
CA GLN A 35 2.88 -6.32 -8.18
C GLN A 35 3.35 -6.51 -6.74
N GLU A 36 2.49 -6.26 -5.75
CA GLU A 36 2.88 -6.41 -4.33
C GLU A 36 3.04 -7.88 -3.92
N ALA A 37 2.25 -8.80 -4.48
CA ALA A 37 2.43 -10.23 -4.25
C ALA A 37 3.77 -10.74 -4.81
N SER A 38 4.18 -10.26 -6.00
CA SER A 38 5.51 -10.54 -6.54
C SER A 38 6.61 -9.97 -5.64
N ARG A 39 6.52 -8.69 -5.29
CA ARG A 39 7.55 -7.96 -4.53
C ARG A 39 7.71 -8.48 -3.09
N LYS A 40 6.62 -8.85 -2.43
CA LYS A 40 6.61 -9.21 -0.99
C LYS A 40 6.57 -10.71 -0.74
N LEU A 41 5.93 -11.47 -1.62
CA LEU A 41 5.65 -12.90 -1.41
C LEU A 41 6.34 -13.80 -2.45
N GLY A 42 7.00 -13.23 -3.47
CA GLY A 42 7.65 -13.98 -4.54
C GLY A 42 6.68 -14.68 -5.50
N PHE A 43 5.39 -14.33 -5.46
CA PHE A 43 4.39 -14.97 -6.32
C PHE A 43 4.36 -14.34 -7.71
N GLY A 44 4.48 -15.17 -8.74
CA GLY A 44 4.16 -14.76 -10.10
C GLY A 44 2.67 -14.41 -10.26
N ALA A 45 2.32 -13.71 -11.34
CA ALA A 45 0.94 -13.28 -11.60
C ALA A 45 -0.05 -14.45 -11.62
N LYS A 46 0.31 -15.57 -12.26
CA LYS A 46 -0.52 -16.78 -12.31
C LYS A 46 -0.83 -17.34 -10.91
N ALA A 47 0.20 -17.50 -10.07
CA ALA A 47 0.04 -18.03 -8.71
C ALA A 47 -0.83 -17.09 -7.85
N THR A 48 -0.59 -15.78 -7.95
CA THR A 48 -1.39 -14.77 -7.25
C THR A 48 -2.88 -14.88 -7.61
N MET A 49 -3.18 -15.00 -8.90
CA MET A 49 -4.57 -15.09 -9.35
C MET A 49 -5.24 -16.42 -8.99
N GLN A 50 -4.50 -17.53 -8.94
CA GLN A 50 -5.04 -18.81 -8.48
C GLN A 50 -5.44 -18.78 -6.99
N VAL A 51 -4.61 -18.15 -6.14
CA VAL A 51 -4.93 -17.97 -4.72
C VAL A 51 -6.12 -17.03 -4.56
N ALA A 52 -6.10 -15.88 -5.25
CA ALA A 52 -7.19 -14.91 -5.20
C ALA A 52 -8.54 -15.50 -5.67
N GLN A 53 -8.53 -16.34 -6.72
CA GLN A 53 -9.72 -17.06 -7.18
C GLN A 53 -10.32 -17.91 -6.06
N LYS A 54 -9.50 -18.74 -5.39
CA LYS A 54 -9.96 -19.57 -4.27
C LYS A 54 -10.49 -18.73 -3.11
N LEU A 55 -9.85 -17.60 -2.81
CA LEU A 55 -10.32 -16.70 -1.75
C LEU A 55 -11.68 -16.08 -2.09
N TYR A 56 -11.89 -15.70 -3.35
CA TYR A 56 -13.17 -15.16 -3.82
C TYR A 56 -14.28 -16.22 -3.77
N GLU A 57 -14.02 -17.42 -4.29
CA GLU A 57 -14.98 -18.54 -4.30
C GLU A 57 -15.40 -18.98 -2.89
N ASN A 58 -14.49 -18.88 -1.92
CA ASN A 58 -14.77 -19.17 -0.51
C ASN A 58 -15.31 -17.96 0.28
N GLY A 59 -15.55 -16.82 -0.36
CA GLY A 59 -16.18 -15.64 0.26
C GLY A 59 -15.27 -14.78 1.15
N PHE A 60 -13.95 -14.90 1.03
CA PHE A 60 -13.00 -14.13 1.85
C PHE A 60 -12.66 -12.75 1.30
N ILE A 61 -12.71 -12.56 -0.02
CA ILE A 61 -12.38 -11.29 -0.69
C ILE A 61 -13.43 -10.94 -1.74
N THR A 62 -13.46 -9.69 -2.19
CA THR A 62 -14.25 -9.27 -3.35
C THR A 62 -13.61 -9.72 -4.67
N TYR A 63 -14.30 -9.49 -5.79
CA TYR A 63 -13.84 -9.93 -7.10
C TYR A 63 -12.46 -9.34 -7.46
N MET A 64 -11.48 -10.22 -7.63
CA MET A 64 -10.06 -9.90 -7.78
C MET A 64 -9.67 -9.33 -9.15
N ARG A 65 -10.51 -9.49 -10.18
CA ARG A 65 -10.28 -8.94 -11.53
C ARG A 65 -11.00 -7.60 -11.66
N THR A 66 -10.46 -6.58 -11.02
CA THR A 66 -10.96 -5.21 -11.02
C THR A 66 -9.86 -4.21 -11.35
N ASP A 67 -10.20 -3.11 -12.01
CA ASP A 67 -9.37 -1.91 -12.16
C ASP A 67 -9.73 -0.79 -11.17
N SER A 68 -10.85 -0.95 -10.44
CA SER A 68 -11.34 -0.02 -9.44
C SER A 68 -10.57 -0.13 -8.12
N THR A 69 -10.31 1.02 -7.51
CA THR A 69 -9.81 1.15 -6.12
C THR A 69 -10.88 1.67 -5.17
N THR A 70 -12.12 1.76 -5.63
CA THR A 70 -13.26 2.24 -4.84
C THR A 70 -13.69 1.17 -3.83
N LEU A 71 -13.99 1.60 -2.61
CA LEU A 71 -14.56 0.76 -1.56
C LEU A 71 -16.02 1.16 -1.34
N SER A 72 -16.87 0.18 -1.02
CA SER A 72 -18.22 0.46 -0.52
C SER A 72 -18.16 1.13 0.85
N ASP A 73 -19.21 1.85 1.22
CA ASP A 73 -19.30 2.49 2.54
C ASP A 73 -19.18 1.47 3.68
N THR A 74 -19.71 0.26 3.48
CA THR A 74 -19.59 -0.86 4.41
C THR A 74 -18.14 -1.31 4.62
N ALA A 75 -17.36 -1.41 3.54
CA ALA A 75 -15.94 -1.77 3.62
C ALA A 75 -15.11 -0.64 4.25
N VAL A 76 -15.44 0.62 3.98
CA VAL A 76 -14.80 1.78 4.62
C VAL A 76 -15.06 1.77 6.12
N ALA A 77 -16.31 1.56 6.55
CA ALA A 77 -16.65 1.49 7.97
C ALA A 77 -15.91 0.35 8.69
N ALA A 78 -15.89 -0.84 8.10
CA ALA A 78 -15.17 -2.00 8.66
C ALA A 78 -13.66 -1.73 8.77
N ALA A 79 -13.03 -1.16 7.74
CA ALA A 79 -11.60 -0.83 7.77
C ALA A 79 -11.27 0.21 8.87
N ARG A 80 -12.11 1.23 9.04
CA ARG A 80 -11.93 2.26 10.09
C ARG A 80 -12.07 1.67 11.50
N ALA A 81 -13.04 0.79 11.70
CA ALA A 81 -13.21 0.07 12.96
C ALA A 81 -11.97 -0.78 13.28
N GLN A 82 -11.48 -1.54 12.29
CA GLN A 82 -10.29 -2.38 12.45
C GLN A 82 -9.03 -1.58 12.77
N VAL A 83 -8.83 -0.43 12.11
CA VAL A 83 -7.68 0.46 12.41
C VAL A 83 -7.72 0.94 13.86
N THR A 84 -8.91 1.32 14.35
CA THR A 84 -9.08 1.78 15.73
C THR A 84 -8.79 0.67 16.72
N GLN A 85 -9.26 -0.55 16.45
CA GLN A 85 -9.05 -1.71 17.32
C GLN A 85 -7.58 -2.12 17.40
N LEU A 86 -6.86 -2.13 16.28
CA LEU A 86 -5.48 -2.62 16.23
C LEU A 86 -4.43 -1.56 16.58
N TYR A 87 -4.68 -0.30 16.24
CA TYR A 87 -3.66 0.76 16.30
C TYR A 87 -4.11 1.97 17.14
N GLY A 88 -5.39 2.07 17.50
CA GLY A 88 -5.94 3.19 18.26
C GLY A 88 -6.36 4.38 17.39
N ALA A 89 -7.15 5.28 17.98
CA ALA A 89 -7.79 6.39 17.29
C ALA A 89 -6.79 7.39 16.64
N ASN A 90 -5.59 7.54 17.19
CA ASN A 90 -4.56 8.46 16.66
C ASN A 90 -4.07 8.07 15.25
N TYR A 91 -4.25 6.81 14.85
CA TYR A 91 -3.87 6.31 13.53
C TYR A 91 -5.03 6.35 12.52
N LEU A 92 -6.24 6.70 12.98
CA LEU A 92 -7.41 6.83 12.13
C LEU A 92 -7.54 8.26 11.59
N PRO A 93 -7.50 8.47 10.27
CA PRO A 93 -7.83 9.78 9.71
C PRO A 93 -9.25 10.20 10.09
N GLU A 94 -9.44 11.46 10.48
CA GLU A 94 -10.75 12.00 10.88
C GLU A 94 -11.81 11.72 9.80
N LYS A 95 -11.52 12.10 8.55
CA LYS A 95 -12.39 11.86 7.40
C LYS A 95 -12.05 10.55 6.67
N PRO A 96 -13.05 9.81 6.16
CA PRO A 96 -12.83 8.68 5.26
C PRO A 96 -11.99 9.08 4.04
N ARG A 97 -11.08 8.20 3.62
CA ARG A 97 -10.28 8.41 2.40
C ARG A 97 -10.99 7.76 1.22
N THR A 98 -11.19 8.54 0.16
CA THR A 98 -11.72 8.05 -1.11
C THR A 98 -10.61 8.00 -2.14
N TYR A 99 -10.55 6.89 -2.87
CA TYR A 99 -9.56 6.65 -3.94
C TYR A 99 -10.32 6.42 -5.23
N ALA A 100 -10.82 7.49 -5.83
CA ALA A 100 -11.49 7.43 -7.12
C ALA A 100 -10.43 7.37 -8.24
N GLY A 101 -10.42 6.26 -8.98
CA GLY A 101 -9.74 6.15 -10.27
C GLY A 101 -10.77 6.07 -11.39
N LYS A 102 -10.47 6.63 -12.56
CA LYS A 102 -11.29 6.38 -13.77
C LYS A 102 -11.15 4.89 -14.13
N VAL A 103 -12.22 4.14 -13.91
CA VAL A 103 -12.40 2.78 -14.44
C VAL A 103 -12.60 2.90 -15.94
N LYS A 104 -11.83 2.14 -16.74
CA LYS A 104 -11.86 2.30 -18.21
C LYS A 104 -13.12 1.72 -18.86
N ASN A 105 -13.85 0.88 -18.15
CA ASN A 105 -15.08 0.25 -18.62
C ASN A 105 -16.15 0.36 -17.53
N ALA A 106 -16.86 1.49 -17.50
CA ALA A 106 -18.18 1.60 -16.89
C ALA A 106 -19.18 1.73 -18.04
#